data_AF-A0AB33K8Q2-F1
#
_entry.id   AF-A0AB33K8Q2-F1
#
_cell.length_a   1.000
_cell.length_b   1.000
_cell.length_c   1.000
_cell.angle_alpha   90.00
_cell.angle_beta   90.00
_cell.angle_gamma   90.00
#
_symmetry.space_group_name_H-M   'P 1'
#
loop_
_entity.id
_entity.type
_entity.pdbx_description
1 polymer ?
#
loop_
_entity_poly.entity_id
_entity_poly.type
_entity_poly.pdbx_seq_one_letter_code
_entity_poly.pdbx_strand_id
1 'polypeptide(L)'
;MKRFRTAVGVAALLVGIGLSAAPAQAAAGTASEVTTCYNSLFGGAFFCGGAYGTGPTYVMLDNGNVQEYVIGTDHAVWTYWSGPDSRGWMSLGGYLTSKVKVSNLQGTGGFCTISALGGDSRPWYRDGGRGVWSAWYTDRVSS
;
A
#
# COMPACT_ATOMS: atom_id res chain seq x y z
N MET A 1 41.77 -41.32 70.37
CA MET A 1 41.36 -42.68 69.93
C MET A 1 39.90 -42.66 69.53
N LYS A 2 39.59 -43.13 68.32
CA LYS A 2 38.32 -43.72 67.80
C LYS A 2 36.98 -42.99 68.06
N ARG A 3 36.34 -42.36 67.05
CA ARG A 3 35.46 -42.91 65.96
C ARG A 3 33.97 -42.96 66.34
N PHE A 4 33.14 -42.06 65.78
CA PHE A 4 31.68 -42.20 65.57
C PHE A 4 31.30 -41.36 64.33
N ARG A 5 31.17 -41.94 63.12
CA ARG A 5 29.97 -42.50 62.46
C ARG A 5 28.81 -41.50 62.21
N THR A 6 28.78 -41.03 60.95
CA THR A 6 27.64 -40.89 60.03
C THR A 6 26.42 -40.03 60.41
N ALA A 7 26.12 -39.03 59.57
CA ALA A 7 24.73 -38.69 59.22
C ALA A 7 24.69 -38.12 57.80
N VAL A 8 23.88 -38.78 56.97
CA VAL A 8 23.46 -38.38 55.62
C VAL A 8 22.52 -37.19 55.75
N GLY A 9 22.77 -36.12 54.99
CA GLY A 9 21.87 -34.98 54.83
C GLY A 9 21.70 -34.69 53.35
N VAL A 10 20.60 -35.17 52.78
CA VAL A 10 20.16 -34.84 51.42
C VAL A 10 19.51 -33.46 51.47
N ALA A 11 20.04 -32.49 50.73
CA ALA A 11 19.33 -31.28 50.38
C ALA A 11 19.34 -31.15 48.86
N ALA A 12 18.22 -31.54 48.26
CA ALA A 12 17.97 -31.40 46.83
C ALA A 12 17.95 -29.90 46.47
N LEU A 13 18.88 -29.48 45.62
CA LEU A 13 18.82 -28.17 44.96
C LEU A 13 17.77 -28.27 43.86
N LEU A 14 16.59 -27.70 44.12
CA LEU A 14 15.56 -27.45 43.12
C LEU A 14 16.14 -26.51 42.05
N VAL A 15 16.42 -27.04 40.87
CA VAL A 15 16.67 -26.24 39.67
C VAL A 15 15.35 -25.58 39.32
N GLY A 16 15.17 -24.33 39.74
CA GLY A 16 14.09 -23.47 39.27
C GLY A 16 14.29 -23.25 37.78
N ILE A 17 13.51 -23.94 36.96
CA ILE A 17 13.44 -23.69 35.53
C ILE A 17 12.68 -22.37 35.39
N GLY A 18 13.42 -21.26 35.30
CA GLY A 18 12.82 -19.99 34.93
C GLY A 18 12.19 -20.14 33.54
N LEU A 19 10.86 -20.08 33.47
CA LEU A 19 10.18 -19.77 32.22
C LEU A 19 10.60 -18.34 31.85
N SER A 20 11.67 -18.21 31.08
CA SER A 20 11.91 -16.98 30.35
C SER A 20 10.75 -16.82 29.37
N ALA A 21 9.88 -15.85 29.65
CA ALA A 21 8.92 -15.38 28.67
C ALA A 21 9.74 -14.86 27.49
N ALA A 22 9.79 -15.64 26.40
CA ALA A 22 10.38 -15.19 25.16
C ALA A 22 9.72 -13.84 24.81
N PRO A 23 10.49 -12.81 24.42
CA PRO A 23 9.88 -11.61 23.88
C PRO A 23 9.05 -12.08 22.68
N ALA A 24 7.75 -11.85 22.73
CA ALA A 24 6.94 -11.88 21.53
C ALA A 24 7.45 -10.73 20.67
N GLN A 25 8.47 -11.00 19.84
CA GLN A 25 8.75 -10.19 18.68
C GLN A 25 7.47 -10.26 17.84
N ALA A 26 6.57 -9.30 18.06
CA ALA A 26 5.64 -8.89 17.05
C ALA A 26 6.52 -8.55 15.85
N ALA A 27 6.62 -9.49 14.91
CA ALA A 27 7.15 -9.23 13.59
C ALA A 27 6.21 -8.22 12.96
N ALA A 28 6.41 -6.95 13.28
CA ALA A 28 5.97 -5.86 12.44
C ALA A 28 6.68 -6.13 11.11
N GLY A 29 5.95 -6.76 10.18
CA GLY A 29 6.44 -6.97 8.84
C GLY A 29 7.00 -5.64 8.37
N THR A 30 8.28 -5.63 7.99
CA THR A 30 8.89 -4.43 7.46
C THR A 30 8.00 -3.98 6.32
N ALA A 31 7.36 -2.81 6.48
CA ALA A 31 6.62 -2.22 5.37
C ALA A 31 7.60 -2.17 4.21
N SER A 32 7.24 -2.82 3.09
CA SER A 32 8.10 -2.89 1.91
C SER A 32 8.59 -1.48 1.61
N GLU A 33 9.91 -1.28 1.44
CA GLU A 33 10.44 0.06 1.20
C GLU A 33 9.84 0.66 -0.08
N VAL A 34 9.71 1.98 -0.12
CA VAL A 34 9.28 2.65 -1.36
C VAL A 34 10.37 2.46 -2.40
N THR A 35 10.00 1.89 -3.55
CA THR A 35 10.89 1.67 -4.69
C THR A 35 10.18 2.03 -6.00
N THR A 36 10.92 1.95 -7.11
CA THR A 36 10.38 2.16 -8.45
C THR A 36 10.04 0.82 -9.10
N CYS A 37 8.78 0.68 -9.50
CA CYS A 37 8.28 -0.43 -10.30
C CYS A 37 8.05 0.02 -11.75
N TYR A 38 7.87 -0.94 -12.65
CA TYR A 38 7.59 -0.69 -14.07
C TYR A 38 6.46 -1.58 -14.56
N ASN A 39 5.64 -1.09 -15.49
CA ASN A 39 4.62 -1.90 -16.16
C ASN A 39 5.24 -2.59 -17.38
N SER A 40 5.21 -3.92 -17.43
CA SER A 40 5.79 -4.70 -18.52
C SER A 40 4.94 -4.74 -19.80
N LEU A 41 3.65 -4.40 -19.71
CA LEU A 41 2.70 -4.42 -20.84
C LEU A 41 2.66 -3.08 -21.56
N PHE A 42 2.62 -1.99 -20.80
CA PHE A 42 2.40 -0.63 -21.32
C PHE A 42 3.59 0.32 -21.08
N GLY A 43 4.67 -0.16 -20.45
CA GLY A 43 5.81 0.66 -20.06
C GLY A 43 5.46 1.67 -18.95
N GLY A 44 6.40 2.56 -18.64
CA GLY A 44 6.23 3.57 -17.59
C GLY A 44 6.74 3.10 -16.23
N ALA A 45 7.31 4.05 -15.47
CA ALA A 45 7.84 3.85 -14.14
C ALA A 45 6.96 4.55 -13.10
N PHE A 46 6.75 3.90 -11.96
CA PHE A 46 5.88 4.40 -10.89
C PHE A 46 6.38 3.93 -9.52
N PHE A 47 5.93 4.59 -8.47
CA PHE A 47 6.22 4.17 -7.11
C PHE A 47 5.41 2.95 -6.68
N CYS A 48 6.07 2.04 -5.97
CA CYS A 48 5.50 0.88 -5.31
C CYS A 48 6.21 0.66 -3.97
N GLY A 49 5.71 -0.25 -3.15
CA GLY A 49 6.11 -0.40 -1.75
C GLY A 49 5.53 0.70 -0.85
N GLY A 50 5.65 0.50 0.45
CA GLY A 50 5.24 1.44 1.49
C GLY A 50 3.78 1.87 1.32
N ALA A 51 3.55 3.18 1.37
CA ALA A 51 2.22 3.78 1.19
C ALA A 51 1.67 3.63 -0.24
N TYR A 52 2.51 3.35 -1.24
CA TYR A 52 2.10 3.09 -2.63
C TYR A 52 1.63 1.64 -2.85
N GLY A 53 1.79 0.76 -1.85
CA GLY A 53 1.34 -0.63 -1.92
C GLY A 53 2.00 -1.36 -3.07
N THR A 54 1.25 -2.10 -3.88
CA THR A 54 1.81 -2.76 -5.07
C THR A 54 2.11 -1.81 -6.23
N GLY A 55 1.76 -0.52 -6.13
CA GLY A 55 1.83 0.47 -7.21
C GLY A 55 0.47 0.65 -7.90
N PRO A 56 0.16 -0.12 -8.95
CA PRO A 56 -1.00 0.16 -9.79
C PRO A 56 -2.32 -0.19 -9.12
N THR A 57 -3.33 0.57 -9.51
CA THR A 57 -4.74 0.31 -9.26
C THR A 57 -5.45 0.15 -10.60
N TYR A 58 -6.12 -0.99 -10.76
CA TYR A 58 -6.81 -1.34 -11.99
C TYR A 58 -8.33 -1.25 -11.81
N VAL A 59 -9.00 -0.84 -12.87
CA VAL A 59 -10.45 -0.82 -13.00
C VAL A 59 -10.82 -1.54 -14.28
N MET A 60 -11.63 -2.59 -14.17
CA MET A 60 -12.25 -3.24 -15.32
C MET A 60 -13.44 -2.38 -15.77
N LEU A 61 -13.47 -2.04 -17.06
CA LEU A 61 -14.58 -1.34 -17.69
C LEU A 61 -15.52 -2.36 -18.36
N ASP A 62 -16.80 -2.01 -18.52
CA ASP A 62 -17.81 -2.94 -19.07
C ASP A 62 -17.48 -3.45 -20.49
N ASN A 63 -16.66 -2.72 -21.24
CA ASN A 63 -16.21 -3.12 -22.58
C ASN A 63 -14.99 -4.07 -22.55
N GLY A 64 -14.61 -4.58 -21.37
CA GLY A 64 -13.47 -5.49 -21.19
C GLY A 64 -12.11 -4.81 -21.16
N ASN A 65 -12.03 -3.51 -21.43
CA ASN A 65 -10.78 -2.75 -21.30
C ASN A 65 -10.47 -2.45 -19.84
N VAL A 66 -9.19 -2.18 -19.57
CA VAL A 66 -8.70 -1.80 -18.25
C VAL A 66 -8.34 -0.33 -18.24
N GLN A 67 -8.72 0.35 -17.16
CA GLN A 67 -8.15 1.64 -16.77
C GLN A 67 -7.17 1.41 -15.62
N GLU A 68 -5.94 1.85 -15.80
CA GLU A 68 -4.88 1.75 -14.79
C GLU A 68 -4.57 3.14 -14.23
N TYR A 69 -4.29 3.19 -12.93
CA TYR A 69 -3.84 4.39 -12.22
C TYR A 69 -2.59 4.07 -11.41
N VAL A 70 -1.57 4.90 -11.53
CA VAL A 70 -0.31 4.80 -10.79
C VAL A 70 0.11 6.17 -10.25
N ILE A 71 1.02 6.18 -9.27
CA ILE A 71 1.77 7.38 -8.92
C ILE A 71 3.12 7.32 -9.63
N GLY A 72 3.36 8.24 -10.55
CA GLY A 72 4.63 8.35 -11.25
C GLY A 72 5.79 8.67 -10.31
N THR A 73 7.02 8.51 -10.78
CA THR A 73 8.22 8.88 -10.00
C THR A 73 8.36 10.39 -9.79
N ASP A 74 7.47 11.19 -10.39
CA ASP A 74 7.28 12.62 -10.23
C ASP A 74 6.17 12.99 -9.22
N HIS A 75 5.63 12.00 -8.49
CA HIS A 75 4.49 12.13 -7.57
C HIS A 75 3.15 12.53 -8.21
N ALA A 76 3.06 12.64 -9.53
CA ALA A 76 1.81 12.88 -10.22
C ALA A 76 1.01 11.56 -10.34
N VAL A 77 -0.31 11.67 -10.39
CA VAL A 77 -1.13 10.53 -10.83
C VAL A 77 -1.01 10.41 -12.34
N TRP A 78 -0.75 9.20 -12.81
CA TRP A 78 -0.78 8.85 -14.23
C TRP A 78 -1.83 7.80 -14.47
N THR A 79 -2.47 7.86 -15.64
CA THR A 79 -3.48 6.89 -16.03
C THR A 79 -3.27 6.37 -17.45
N TYR A 80 -3.60 5.10 -17.65
CA TYR A 80 -3.52 4.42 -18.94
C TYR A 80 -4.84 3.67 -19.19
N TRP A 81 -5.30 3.69 -20.44
CA TRP A 81 -6.46 2.93 -20.89
C TRP A 81 -6.07 1.94 -21.98
N SER A 82 -6.52 0.69 -21.89
CA SER A 82 -6.07 -0.40 -22.79
C SER A 82 -6.85 -0.56 -24.10
N GLY A 83 -7.69 0.40 -24.47
CA GLY A 83 -8.50 0.28 -25.69
C GLY A 83 -7.77 0.69 -26.99
N PRO A 84 -8.41 0.46 -28.14
CA PRO A 84 -7.78 0.65 -29.47
C PRO A 84 -7.34 2.09 -29.75
N ASP A 85 -8.03 3.08 -29.19
CA ASP A 85 -7.70 4.50 -29.35
C ASP A 85 -6.79 5.03 -28.22
N SER A 86 -6.10 4.14 -27.50
CA SER A 86 -5.20 4.55 -26.42
C SER A 86 -4.09 5.45 -26.95
N ARG A 87 -3.87 6.56 -26.25
CA ARG A 87 -2.79 7.52 -26.53
C ARG A 87 -1.58 7.32 -25.61
N GLY A 88 -1.54 6.23 -24.87
CA GLY A 88 -0.52 5.99 -23.85
C GLY A 88 -0.87 6.59 -22.49
N TRP A 89 0.15 6.76 -21.66
CA TRP A 89 0.03 7.34 -20.33
C TRP A 89 -0.36 8.82 -20.39
N MET A 90 -1.36 9.19 -19.59
CA MET A 90 -1.84 10.56 -19.45
C MET A 90 -1.65 11.03 -18.00
N SER A 91 -1.01 12.17 -17.82
CA SER A 91 -0.84 12.76 -16.49
C SER A 91 -2.14 13.40 -16.03
N LEU A 92 -2.52 13.10 -14.80
CA LEU A 92 -3.54 13.80 -14.02
C LEU A 92 -2.88 14.73 -12.98
N GLY A 93 -1.58 15.01 -13.08
CA GLY A 93 -0.86 15.90 -12.17
C GLY A 93 -1.05 15.58 -10.69
N GLY A 94 -0.97 16.62 -9.86
CA GLY A 94 -1.00 16.50 -8.40
C GLY A 94 0.36 16.16 -7.81
N TYR A 95 0.42 16.11 -6.48
CA TYR A 95 1.56 15.61 -5.71
C TYR A 95 1.04 14.66 -4.61
N LEU A 96 1.07 13.35 -4.90
CA LEU A 96 0.47 12.32 -4.07
C LEU A 96 1.55 11.39 -3.50
N THR A 97 1.30 10.88 -2.29
CA THR A 97 2.26 10.14 -1.47
C THR A 97 1.74 8.77 -1.04
N SER A 98 0.61 8.32 -1.61
CA SER A 98 0.06 6.99 -1.37
C SER A 98 -0.55 6.38 -2.62
N LYS A 99 -0.87 5.09 -2.55
CA LYS A 99 -1.57 4.36 -3.61
C LYS A 99 -2.88 5.06 -3.98
N VAL A 100 -3.16 5.15 -5.28
CA VAL A 100 -4.44 5.63 -5.80
C VAL A 100 -5.55 4.65 -5.43
N LYS A 101 -6.65 5.16 -4.89
CA LYS A 101 -7.88 4.41 -4.63
C LYS A 101 -8.97 4.93 -5.55
N VAL A 102 -9.77 4.02 -6.09
CA VAL A 102 -10.91 4.33 -6.95
C VAL A 102 -12.20 4.07 -6.18
N SER A 103 -13.18 4.96 -6.33
CA SER A 103 -14.52 4.85 -5.75
C SER A 103 -15.55 5.48 -6.68
N ASN A 104 -16.85 5.31 -6.40
CA ASN A 104 -17.95 5.88 -7.20
C ASN A 104 -17.85 5.55 -8.71
N LEU A 105 -17.42 4.32 -9.04
CA LEU A 105 -17.31 3.87 -10.42
C LEU A 105 -18.70 3.75 -11.04
N GLN A 106 -18.94 4.42 -12.16
CA GLN A 106 -20.24 4.48 -12.81
C GLN A 106 -20.17 4.05 -14.29
N GLY A 107 -20.95 3.00 -14.59
CA GLY A 107 -21.28 2.51 -15.92
C GLY A 107 -20.08 2.21 -16.82
N THR A 108 -20.38 2.00 -18.10
CA THR A 108 -19.38 1.72 -19.15
C THR A 108 -18.44 2.90 -19.35
N GLY A 109 -18.85 4.08 -18.84
CA GLY A 109 -18.17 5.36 -18.88
C GLY A 109 -16.82 5.39 -18.16
N GLY A 110 -16.62 4.57 -17.13
CA GLY A 110 -15.40 4.65 -16.30
C GLY A 110 -15.28 5.97 -15.54
N PHE A 111 -16.40 6.68 -15.34
CA PHE A 111 -16.43 7.84 -14.45
C PHE A 111 -16.26 7.34 -13.02
N CYS A 112 -15.32 7.92 -12.30
CA CYS A 112 -15.00 7.55 -10.94
C CYS A 112 -14.41 8.72 -10.17
N THR A 113 -14.34 8.56 -8.86
CA THR A 113 -13.52 9.39 -7.99
C THR A 113 -12.23 8.65 -7.68
N ILE A 114 -11.09 9.23 -8.06
CA ILE A 114 -9.78 8.78 -7.59
C ILE A 114 -9.39 9.55 -6.32
N SER A 115 -8.63 8.90 -5.46
CA SER A 115 -8.14 9.51 -4.22
C SER A 115 -6.78 8.96 -3.79
N ALA A 116 -5.98 9.78 -3.14
CA ALA A 116 -4.70 9.41 -2.52
C ALA A 116 -4.35 10.46 -1.45
N LEU A 117 -3.38 10.15 -0.60
CA LEU A 117 -2.80 11.15 0.30
C LEU A 117 -1.93 12.11 -0.50
N GLY A 118 -2.03 13.40 -0.20
CA GLY A 118 -1.15 14.44 -0.74
C GLY A 118 0.17 14.54 0.03
N GLY A 119 1.07 15.42 -0.43
CA GLY A 119 2.30 15.77 0.30
C GLY A 119 2.04 16.36 1.70
N ASP A 120 0.84 16.88 1.93
CA ASP A 120 0.34 17.40 3.20
C ASP A 120 -0.28 16.31 4.11
N SER A 121 -0.18 15.04 3.73
CA SER A 121 -0.78 13.90 4.44
C SER A 121 -2.31 13.96 4.56
N ARG A 122 -2.97 14.77 3.72
CA ARG A 122 -4.44 14.85 3.66
C ARG A 122 -4.96 14.07 2.46
N PRO A 123 -6.20 13.57 2.51
CA PRO A 123 -6.80 12.95 1.34
C PRO A 123 -7.13 14.01 0.28
N TRP A 124 -6.70 13.75 -0.93
CA TRP A 124 -7.04 14.50 -2.13
C TRP A 124 -7.91 13.62 -3.02
N TYR A 125 -8.83 14.27 -3.73
CA TYR A 125 -9.83 13.64 -4.57
C TYR A 125 -9.85 14.30 -5.94
N ARG A 126 -10.18 13.51 -6.95
CA ARG A 126 -10.42 13.99 -8.30
C ARG A 126 -11.48 13.14 -8.97
N ASP A 127 -12.50 13.79 -9.52
CA ASP A 127 -13.56 13.15 -10.26
C ASP A 127 -13.28 13.23 -11.76
N GLY A 128 -13.62 12.17 -12.48
CA GLY A 128 -13.51 12.17 -13.93
C GLY A 128 -13.50 10.77 -14.53
N GLY A 129 -13.20 10.73 -15.82
CA GLY A 129 -13.16 9.54 -16.65
C GLY A 129 -13.04 9.93 -18.11
N ARG A 130 -12.50 9.03 -18.95
CA ARG A 130 -12.41 9.22 -20.42
C ARG A 130 -11.70 10.50 -20.86
N GLY A 131 -10.63 10.87 -20.17
CA GLY A 131 -9.85 12.06 -20.51
C GLY A 131 -10.45 13.38 -20.01
N VAL A 132 -11.64 13.36 -19.39
CA VAL A 132 -12.25 14.54 -18.78
C VAL A 132 -12.15 14.41 -17.27
N TRP A 133 -11.47 15.37 -16.64
CA TRP A 133 -11.19 15.35 -15.21
C TRP A 133 -11.40 16.73 -14.60
N SER A 134 -12.02 16.75 -13.42
CA SER A 134 -12.14 17.94 -12.56
C SER A 134 -10.77 18.44 -12.08
N ALA A 135 -10.73 19.56 -11.35
CA ALA A 135 -9.54 19.90 -10.56
C ALA A 135 -9.40 18.96 -9.35
N TRP A 136 -8.19 18.88 -8.79
CA TRP A 136 -7.98 18.23 -7.50
C TRP A 136 -8.65 19.03 -6.37
N TYR A 137 -9.31 18.33 -5.45
CA TYR A 137 -10.01 18.94 -4.30
C TYR A 137 -9.81 18.11 -3.02
N THR A 138 -10.05 18.71 -1.86
CA THR A 138 -9.81 18.08 -0.54
C THR A 138 -11.08 17.86 0.27
N ASP A 139 -12.13 18.62 -0.01
CA ASP A 139 -13.43 18.54 0.63
C ASP A 139 -14.37 17.64 -0.18
N ARG A 140 -14.56 16.40 0.28
CA ARG A 140 -15.74 15.65 -0.16
C ARG A 140 -16.96 16.25 0.49
N VAL A 141 -17.63 17.16 -0.21
CA VAL A 141 -19.00 17.50 0.15
C VAL A 141 -19.83 16.24 -0.12
N SER A 142 -20.15 15.50 0.93
CA SER A 142 -21.12 14.41 0.83
C SER A 142 -22.48 15.05 0.55
N SER A 143 -22.90 15.03 -0.72
CA SER A 143 -24.28 15.30 -1.10
C SER A 143 -25.19 14.15 -0.69
#